data_AF-A0A349M8W6-F1
#
_entry.id   AF-A0A349M8W6-F1
#
_cell.length_a   1.000
_cell.length_b   1.000
_cell.length_c   1.000
_cell.angle_alpha   90.00
_cell.angle_beta   90.00
_cell.angle_gamma   90.00
#
_symmetry.space_group_name_H-M   'P 1'
#
loop_
_entity.id
_entity.type
_entity.pdbx_description
1 polymer ?
#
loop_
_entity_poly.entity_id
_entity_poly.type
_entity_poly.pdbx_seq_one_letter_code
_entity_poly.pdbx_strand_id
1 'polypeptide(L)'
;MHSMMTDTDEQSLFTIEQVATHTGFTKRTLRYYEEVGLLPPTGRTEGNYRRYSQADLERLESIKNLRDLLGFSLSDIREIMEAEDERGQIKIAYKHETEATAKVAQLNRADELIRGQMDVIEKKLAGLEQMKAILMAKLERHEYIRNALMNK
;
A
#
# COMPACT_ATOMS: atom_id res chain seq x y z
N MET A 1 6.41 10.30 48.71
CA MET A 1 6.16 11.60 48.05
C MET A 1 6.81 11.53 46.67
N HIS A 2 6.22 10.90 45.66
CA HIS A 2 5.05 11.28 44.84
C HIS A 2 5.22 12.60 44.06
N SER A 3 5.68 12.46 42.81
CA SER A 3 5.38 13.26 41.59
C SER A 3 6.60 13.16 40.64
N MET A 4 6.50 12.88 39.35
CA MET A 4 5.37 12.59 38.48
C MET A 4 5.92 11.84 37.25
N MET A 5 5.23 10.77 36.86
CA MET A 5 5.14 10.36 35.46
C MET A 5 4.49 11.51 34.68
N THR A 6 5.00 11.78 33.47
CA THR A 6 4.29 11.92 32.18
C THR A 6 5.00 12.94 31.29
N ASP A 7 5.65 12.47 30.24
CA ASP A 7 5.56 13.06 28.89
C ASP A 7 6.19 12.06 27.91
N THR A 8 5.44 11.00 27.64
CA THR A 8 5.67 10.10 26.52
C THR A 8 4.97 10.72 25.31
N ASP A 9 5.75 11.11 24.30
CA ASP A 9 5.33 11.46 22.93
C ASP A 9 4.00 12.20 22.79
N GLU A 10 4.05 13.54 22.77
CA GLU A 10 3.12 14.29 21.92
C GLU A 10 3.31 13.78 20.47
N GLN A 11 2.50 12.80 20.07
CA GLN A 11 2.36 12.39 18.68
C GLN A 11 2.00 13.64 17.88
N SER A 12 2.98 14.17 17.14
CA SER A 12 2.78 15.35 16.31
C SER A 12 1.77 15.01 15.21
N LEU A 13 0.51 15.34 15.48
CA LEU A 13 -0.60 15.09 14.59
C LEU A 13 -0.61 16.14 13.48
N PHE A 14 -0.43 15.70 12.24
CA PHE A 14 -0.39 16.54 11.05
C PHE A 14 -1.79 16.99 10.63
N THR A 15 -1.89 18.21 10.11
CA THR A 15 -3.08 18.72 9.40
C THR A 15 -3.11 18.20 7.95
N ILE A 16 -4.28 18.23 7.30
CA ILE A 16 -4.40 17.84 5.88
C ILE A 16 -3.51 18.70 4.97
N GLU A 17 -3.28 19.96 5.33
CA GLU A 17 -2.34 20.88 4.68
C GLU A 17 -0.90 20.38 4.75
N GLN A 18 -0.46 20.00 5.96
CA GLN A 18 0.88 19.46 6.19
C GLN A 18 1.07 18.13 5.47
N VAL A 19 0.08 17.24 5.53
CA VAL A 19 0.12 15.95 4.82
C VAL A 19 0.18 16.14 3.31
N ALA A 20 -0.65 17.04 2.77
CA ALA A 20 -0.62 17.36 1.34
C ALA A 20 0.76 17.87 0.90
N THR A 21 1.38 18.72 1.72
CA THR A 21 2.71 19.26 1.47
C THR A 21 3.79 18.17 1.51
N HIS A 22 3.71 17.27 2.49
CA HIS A 22 4.70 16.21 2.69
C HIS A 22 4.62 15.12 1.62
N THR A 23 3.40 14.67 1.32
CA THR A 23 3.16 13.54 0.41
C THR A 23 3.08 13.96 -1.07
N GLY A 24 2.79 15.23 -1.33
CA GLY A 24 2.49 15.76 -2.66
C GLY A 24 1.08 15.42 -3.16
N PHE A 25 0.24 14.77 -2.35
CA PHE A 25 -1.16 14.56 -2.69
C PHE A 25 -1.97 15.84 -2.55
N THR A 26 -2.96 16.03 -3.42
CA THR A 26 -3.94 17.10 -3.21
C THR A 26 -4.84 16.76 -2.02
N LYS A 27 -5.36 17.78 -1.33
CA LYS A 27 -6.37 17.59 -0.28
C LYS A 27 -7.59 16.81 -0.79
N ARG A 28 -7.96 16.98 -2.08
CA ARG A 28 -9.04 16.23 -2.72
C ARG A 28 -8.72 14.74 -2.76
N THR A 29 -7.49 14.38 -3.16
CA THR A 29 -7.02 12.98 -3.19
C THR A 29 -7.01 12.37 -1.79
N LEU A 30 -6.52 13.09 -0.79
CA LEU A 30 -6.51 12.61 0.60
C LEU A 30 -7.93 12.33 1.11
N ARG A 31 -8.87 13.25 0.89
CA ARG A 31 -10.29 13.05 1.24
C ARG A 31 -10.91 11.87 0.52
N TYR A 32 -10.59 11.70 -0.76
CA TYR A 32 -11.06 10.57 -1.55
C TYR A 32 -10.50 9.24 -1.00
N TYR A 33 -9.22 9.18 -0.62
CA TYR A 33 -8.64 7.99 0.01
C TYR A 33 -9.30 7.65 1.34
N GLU A 34 -9.69 8.65 2.13
CA GLU A 34 -10.46 8.42 3.36
C GLU A 34 -11.88 7.92 3.06
N GLU A 35 -12.57 8.52 2.08
CA GLU A 35 -13.92 8.12 1.67
C GLU A 35 -13.97 6.68 1.20
N VAL A 36 -12.97 6.28 0.41
CA VAL A 36 -12.87 4.91 -0.04
C VAL A 36 -12.20 4.01 1.01
N GLY A 37 -11.79 4.49 2.19
CA GLY A 37 -11.20 3.65 3.25
C GLY A 37 -9.76 3.20 3.01
N LEU A 38 -9.08 3.75 2.00
CA LEU A 38 -7.64 3.57 1.80
C LEU A 38 -6.80 4.31 2.83
N LEU A 39 -7.36 5.32 3.50
CA LEU A 39 -6.73 6.03 4.60
C LEU A 39 -7.72 6.07 5.78
N PRO A 40 -7.62 5.16 6.75
CA PRO A 40 -8.56 5.15 7.87
C PRO A 40 -8.42 6.42 8.71
N PRO A 41 -9.52 6.96 9.27
CA PRO A 41 -9.46 8.16 10.08
C PRO A 41 -8.78 7.89 11.42
N THR A 42 -7.62 8.50 11.67
CA THR A 42 -6.82 8.28 12.91
C THR A 42 -7.18 9.19 14.07
N GLY A 43 -7.97 10.25 13.85
CA GLY A 43 -8.52 11.04 14.95
C GLY A 43 -9.22 12.31 14.50
N ARG A 44 -10.07 12.81 15.39
CA ARG A 44 -10.65 14.15 15.30
C ARG A 44 -10.20 14.95 16.52
N THR A 45 -9.80 16.20 16.31
CA THR A 45 -9.59 17.14 17.41
C THR A 45 -10.93 17.54 18.04
N GLU A 46 -10.90 18.15 19.23
CA GLU A 46 -12.08 18.74 19.89
C GLU A 46 -12.81 19.76 18.99
N GLY A 47 -12.10 20.40 18.06
CA GLY A 47 -12.66 21.28 17.02
C GLY A 47 -13.17 20.57 15.76
N ASN A 48 -13.28 19.23 15.76
CA ASN A 48 -13.72 18.39 14.63
C ASN A 48 -12.81 18.45 13.38
N TYR A 49 -11.57 18.95 13.50
CA TYR A 49 -10.59 18.91 12.42
C TYR A 49 -9.87 17.56 12.36
N ARG A 50 -9.68 17.05 11.14
CA ARG A 50 -8.93 15.82 10.85
C ARG A 50 -7.46 16.00 11.19
N ARG A 51 -6.89 14.97 11.82
CA ARG A 51 -5.49 14.88 12.19
C ARG A 51 -4.94 13.55 11.72
N TYR A 52 -3.69 13.58 11.27
CA TYR A 52 -2.98 12.42 10.73
C TYR A 52 -1.78 12.12 11.61
N SER A 53 -1.60 10.85 11.93
CA SER A 53 -0.45 10.32 12.64
C SER A 53 0.73 10.09 11.69
N GLN A 54 1.91 9.84 12.24
CA GLN A 54 3.07 9.42 11.44
C GLN A 54 2.79 8.13 10.63
N ALA A 55 2.03 7.19 11.19
CA ALA A 55 1.64 5.96 10.50
C ALA A 55 0.77 6.24 9.25
N ASP A 56 -0.04 7.30 9.26
CA ASP A 56 -0.82 7.71 8.09
C ASP A 56 0.07 8.24 6.97
N LEU A 57 1.16 8.95 7.32
CA LEU A 57 2.13 9.42 6.33
C LEU A 57 2.85 8.24 5.69
N GLU A 58 3.32 7.27 6.48
CA GLU A 58 3.96 6.04 5.98
C GLU A 58 3.01 5.22 5.09
N ARG A 59 1.73 5.16 5.47
CA ARG A 59 0.68 4.54 4.64
C ARG A 59 0.52 5.26 3.31
N LEU A 60 0.48 6.59 3.33
CA LEU A 60 0.35 7.42 2.13
C LEU A 60 1.57 7.30 1.20
N GLU A 61 2.78 7.21 1.75
CA GLU A 61 3.98 6.92 0.98
C GLU A 61 3.92 5.53 0.31
N SER A 62 3.45 4.52 1.03
CA SER A 62 3.26 3.17 0.48
C SER A 62 2.25 3.17 -0.68
N ILE A 63 1.10 3.84 -0.50
CA ILE A 63 0.09 4.03 -1.56
C ILE A 63 0.69 4.75 -2.76
N LYS A 64 1.51 5.78 -2.52
CA LYS A 64 2.19 6.53 -3.58
C LYS A 64 3.13 5.64 -4.38
N ASN A 65 3.95 4.83 -3.72
CA ASN A 65 4.90 3.93 -4.38
C ASN A 65 4.19 2.85 -5.22
N LEU A 66 3.16 2.21 -4.66
CA LEU A 66 2.38 1.20 -5.39
C LEU A 66 1.69 1.80 -6.63
N ARG A 67 1.16 3.02 -6.52
CA ARG A 67 0.48 3.69 -7.63
C ARG A 67 1.45 4.25 -8.67
N ASP A 68 2.43 5.05 -8.25
CA ASP A 68 3.24 5.88 -9.15
C ASP A 68 4.42 5.10 -9.74
N LEU A 69 5.07 4.23 -8.95
CA LEU A 69 6.24 3.47 -9.41
C LEU A 69 5.85 2.14 -10.04
N LEU A 70 4.84 1.47 -9.49
CA LEU A 70 4.45 0.12 -9.91
C LEU A 70 3.15 0.10 -10.73
N GLY A 71 2.46 1.23 -10.81
CA GLY A 71 1.27 1.38 -11.65
C GLY A 71 0.09 0.53 -11.20
N PHE A 72 0.02 0.13 -9.93
CA PHE A 72 -1.12 -0.64 -9.41
C PHE A 72 -2.41 0.19 -9.44
N SER A 73 -3.53 -0.49 -9.68
CA SER A 73 -4.84 0.15 -9.60
C SER A 73 -5.20 0.43 -8.14
N LEU A 74 -6.12 1.36 -7.89
CA LEU A 74 -6.56 1.64 -6.52
C LEU A 74 -7.24 0.44 -5.84
N SER A 75 -7.84 -0.48 -6.62
CA SER A 75 -8.38 -1.74 -6.08
C SER A 75 -7.27 -2.69 -5.64
N ASP A 76 -6.21 -2.84 -6.45
CA ASP A 76 -5.07 -3.69 -6.08
C ASP A 76 -4.36 -3.12 -4.84
N ILE A 77 -4.20 -1.80 -4.79
CA ILE A 77 -3.59 -1.11 -3.64
C ILE A 77 -4.43 -1.36 -2.40
N ARG A 78 -5.76 -1.26 -2.49
CA ARG A 78 -6.64 -1.56 -1.36
C ARG A 78 -6.42 -2.97 -0.83
N GLU A 79 -6.44 -3.97 -1.71
CA GLU A 79 -6.26 -5.37 -1.32
C GLU A 79 -4.92 -5.58 -0.59
N ILE A 80 -3.84 -4.98 -1.11
CA ILE A 80 -2.52 -5.03 -0.48
C ILE A 80 -2.53 -4.36 0.90
N MET A 81 -3.13 -3.17 1.01
CA MET A 81 -3.15 -2.40 2.25
C MET A 81 -4.04 -3.03 3.33
N GLU A 82 -5.18 -3.61 2.96
CA GLU A 82 -6.06 -4.35 3.88
C GLU A 82 -5.36 -5.60 4.42
N ALA A 83 -4.60 -6.30 3.58
CA ALA A 83 -3.77 -7.43 4.02
C ALA A 83 -2.66 -6.98 5.00
N GLU A 84 -2.02 -5.83 4.77
CA GLU A 84 -1.04 -5.26 5.72
C GLU A 84 -1.69 -4.89 7.07
N ASP A 85 -2.89 -4.31 7.04
CA ASP A 85 -3.63 -3.94 8.24
C ASP A 85 -3.95 -5.19 9.08
N GLU A 86 -4.48 -6.24 8.45
CA GLU A 86 -4.78 -7.51 9.12
C GLU A 86 -3.52 -8.20 9.65
N ARG A 87 -2.42 -8.21 8.87
CA ARG A 87 -1.12 -8.73 9.33
C ARG A 87 -0.59 -7.95 10.54
N GLY A 88 -0.79 -6.63 10.60
CA GLY A 88 -0.45 -5.82 11.75
C GLY A 88 -1.20 -6.26 13.01
N GLN A 89 -2.49 -6.53 12.91
CA GLN A 89 -3.32 -7.04 14.01
C GLN A 89 -2.87 -8.44 14.45
N ILE A 90 -2.62 -9.34 13.50
CA ILE A 90 -2.12 -10.70 13.76
C ILE A 90 -0.78 -10.63 14.50
N LYS A 91 0.13 -9.73 14.08
CA LYS A 91 1.43 -9.54 14.73
C LYS A 91 1.29 -9.08 16.18
N ILE A 92 0.32 -8.21 16.48
CA ILE A 92 0.02 -7.79 17.86
C ILE A 92 -0.51 -8.98 18.66
N ALA A 93 -1.50 -9.71 18.14
CA ALA A 93 -2.07 -10.88 18.81
C ALA A 93 -1.00 -11.95 19.09
N TYR A 94 -0.11 -12.20 18.13
CA TYR A 94 0.99 -13.16 18.25
C TYR A 94 1.97 -12.84 19.38
N LYS A 95 2.25 -11.56 19.62
CA LYS A 95 3.16 -11.13 20.71
C LYS A 95 2.59 -11.46 22.09
N HIS A 96 1.26 -11.44 22.23
CA HIS A 96 0.58 -11.66 23.51
C HIS A 96 0.07 -13.09 23.68
N GLU A 97 0.07 -13.89 22.62
CA GLU A 97 -0.32 -15.30 22.66
C GLU A 97 0.72 -16.17 23.38
N THR A 98 0.24 -17.16 24.15
CA THR A 98 1.07 -18.12 24.88
C THR A 98 0.90 -19.54 24.34
N GLU A 99 -0.26 -19.87 23.79
CA GLU A 99 -0.55 -21.20 23.27
C GLU A 99 0.10 -21.42 21.89
N ALA A 100 0.89 -22.49 21.77
CA ALA A 100 1.63 -22.79 20.55
C ALA A 100 0.72 -23.05 19.35
N THR A 101 -0.42 -23.71 19.57
CA THR A 101 -1.42 -23.98 18.51
C THR A 101 -2.06 -22.70 17.99
N ALA A 102 -2.37 -21.75 18.88
CA ALA A 102 -2.90 -20.44 18.50
C ALA A 102 -1.87 -19.60 17.74
N LYS A 103 -0.59 -19.64 18.14
CA LYS A 103 0.51 -19.02 17.39
C LYS A 103 0.65 -19.56 15.98
N VAL A 104 0.59 -20.88 15.81
CA VAL A 104 0.65 -21.51 14.49
C VAL A 104 -0.54 -21.08 13.64
N ALA A 105 -1.75 -21.03 14.21
CA ALA A 105 -2.94 -20.55 13.48
C ALA A 105 -2.79 -19.08 13.01
N GLN A 106 -2.23 -18.21 13.86
CA GLN A 106 -1.93 -16.82 13.51
C GLN A 106 -0.89 -16.71 12.39
N LEU A 107 0.18 -17.51 12.44
CA LEU A 107 1.18 -17.54 11.37
C LEU A 107 0.59 -18.05 10.05
N ASN A 108 -0.20 -19.11 10.08
CA ASN A 108 -0.90 -19.61 8.88
C ASN A 108 -1.81 -18.53 8.27
N ARG A 109 -2.53 -17.78 9.12
CA ARG A 109 -3.35 -16.67 8.65
C ARG A 109 -2.51 -15.55 8.03
N ALA A 110 -1.37 -15.20 8.62
CA ALA A 110 -0.45 -14.22 8.04
C ALA A 110 0.12 -14.70 6.69
N ASP A 111 0.43 -16.00 6.56
CA ASP A 111 0.91 -16.60 5.32
C ASP A 111 -0.16 -16.56 4.22
N GLU A 112 -1.43 -16.79 4.54
CA GLU A 112 -2.55 -16.63 3.60
C GLU A 112 -2.62 -15.20 3.03
N LEU A 113 -2.47 -14.20 3.89
CA LEU A 113 -2.48 -12.79 3.48
C LEU A 113 -1.29 -12.45 2.57
N ILE A 114 -0.10 -12.93 2.93
CA ILE A 114 1.12 -12.76 2.11
C ILE A 114 0.93 -13.42 0.74
N ARG A 115 0.36 -14.63 0.68
CA ARG A 115 0.06 -15.31 -0.59
C ARG A 115 -0.91 -14.51 -1.45
N GLY A 116 -1.98 -13.96 -0.86
CA GLY A 116 -2.90 -13.08 -1.58
C GLY A 116 -2.21 -11.85 -2.18
N GLN A 117 -1.31 -11.21 -1.44
CA GLN A 117 -0.50 -10.10 -1.96
C GLN A 117 0.44 -10.54 -3.09
N MET A 118 1.04 -11.73 -2.99
CA MET A 118 1.85 -12.30 -4.07
C MET A 118 1.02 -12.52 -5.33
N ASP A 119 -0.21 -13.04 -5.22
CA ASP A 119 -1.10 -13.24 -6.37
C ASP A 119 -1.43 -11.92 -7.10
N VAL A 120 -1.63 -10.82 -6.36
CA VAL A 120 -1.85 -9.48 -6.93
C VAL A 120 -0.62 -9.04 -7.75
N ILE A 121 0.57 -9.25 -7.21
CA ILE A 121 1.84 -8.92 -7.89
C ILE A 121 2.04 -9.81 -9.13
N GLU A 122 1.80 -11.11 -9.02
CA GLU A 122 1.95 -12.07 -10.12
C GLU A 122 1.00 -11.75 -11.28
N LYS A 123 -0.26 -11.39 -11.01
CA LYS A 123 -1.21 -10.93 -12.03
C LYS A 123 -0.69 -9.70 -12.77
N LYS A 124 -0.08 -8.74 -12.04
CA LYS A 124 0.50 -7.54 -12.64
C LYS A 124 1.70 -7.88 -13.53
N LEU A 125 2.60 -8.74 -13.05
CA LEU A 125 3.76 -9.21 -13.82
C LEU A 125 3.33 -9.92 -15.10
N ALA A 126 2.36 -10.83 -15.03
CA ALA A 126 1.83 -11.54 -16.19
C ALA A 126 1.27 -10.56 -17.25
N GLY A 127 0.54 -9.52 -16.82
CA GLY A 127 0.05 -8.49 -17.74
C GLY A 127 1.17 -7.70 -18.42
N LEU A 128 2.25 -7.39 -17.70
CA LEU A 128 3.42 -6.71 -18.25
C LEU A 128 4.20 -7.61 -19.22
N GLU A 129 4.34 -8.90 -18.91
CA GLU A 129 4.95 -9.88 -19.80
C GLU A 129 4.16 -10.05 -21.10
N GLN A 130 2.83 -10.10 -21.02
CA GLN A 130 1.97 -10.11 -22.20
C GLN A 130 2.16 -8.85 -23.07
N MET A 131 2.19 -7.67 -22.44
CA MET A 131 2.45 -6.41 -23.16
C MET A 131 3.82 -6.44 -23.86
N LYS A 132 4.86 -6.90 -23.17
CA LYS A 132 6.21 -7.06 -23.73
C LYS A 132 6.20 -8.00 -24.93
N ALA A 133 5.55 -9.16 -24.82
CA ALA A 133 5.44 -10.13 -25.91
C ALA A 133 4.76 -9.53 -27.15
N ILE A 134 3.69 -8.75 -26.98
CA ILE A 134 3.01 -8.04 -28.07
C ILE A 134 3.97 -7.06 -28.77
N LEU A 135 4.75 -6.29 -28.00
CA LEU A 135 5.70 -5.34 -28.56
C LEU A 135 6.86 -6.04 -29.29
N MET A 136 7.34 -7.16 -28.75
CA MET A 136 8.38 -7.97 -29.40
C MET A 136 7.91 -8.53 -30.75
N ALA A 137 6.71 -9.08 -30.82
CA ALA A 137 6.14 -9.59 -32.08
C ALA A 137 6.00 -8.49 -33.15
N LYS A 138 5.67 -7.25 -32.74
CA LYS A 138 5.65 -6.10 -33.66
C LYS A 138 7.04 -5.78 -34.20
N LEU A 139 8.07 -5.86 -33.35
CA LEU A 139 9.45 -5.61 -33.74
C LEU A 139 9.94 -6.65 -34.76
N GLU A 140 9.71 -7.94 -34.49
CA GLU A 140 10.04 -9.05 -35.40
C GLU A 140 9.39 -8.87 -36.78
N ARG A 141 8.11 -8.45 -36.80
CA ARG A 141 7.40 -8.16 -38.06
C ARG A 141 8.07 -7.04 -38.85
N HIS A 142 8.50 -5.97 -38.17
CA HIS A 142 9.20 -4.87 -38.83
C HIS A 142 10.55 -5.31 -39.41
N GLU A 143 11.30 -6.16 -38.69
CA GLU A 143 12.56 -6.72 -39.16
C GLU A 143 12.38 -7.60 -40.39
N TYR A 144 11.36 -8.47 -40.38
CA TYR A 144 11.01 -9.28 -41.53
C TYR A 144 10.72 -8.44 -42.78
N ILE A 145 9.87 -7.41 -42.65
CA ILE A 145 9.52 -6.52 -43.77
C ILE A 145 10.77 -5.78 -44.28
N ARG A 146 11.60 -5.25 -43.38
CA ARG A 146 12.83 -4.55 -43.76
C ARG A 146 13.77 -5.46 -44.55
N ASN A 147 14.00 -6.69 -44.08
CA ASN A 147 14.86 -7.65 -44.76
C ASN A 147 14.31 -8.06 -46.13
N ALA A 148 12.98 -8.23 -46.24
CA ALA A 148 12.34 -8.55 -47.52
C ALA A 148 12.44 -7.43 -48.56
N LEU A 149 12.51 -6.16 -48.13
CA LEU A 149 12.72 -5.01 -49.01
C LEU A 149 14.18 -4.83 -49.43
N MET A 150 15.14 -5.11 -48.54
CA MET A 150 16.57 -4.95 -48.80
C MET A 150 17.17 -6.05 -49.70
N ASN A 151 16.48 -7.20 -49.80
CA ASN A 151 16.91 -8.35 -50.59
C ASN A 151 16.25 -8.41 -52.00
N LYS A 152 15.63 -7.31 -52.44
CA LYS A 152 15.07 -7.12 -53.80
C LYS A 152 15.92 -6.13 -54.57
#